data_AF-A0A140E9L7-F1
#
_entry.id   AF-A0A140E9L7-F1
#
_cell.length_a   1.000
_cell.length_b   1.000
_cell.length_c   1.000
_cell.angle_alpha   90.00
_cell.angle_beta   90.00
_cell.angle_gamma   90.00
#
_symmetry.space_group_name_H-M   'P 1'
#
loop_
_entity.id
_entity.type
_entity.pdbx_description
1 polymer ?
#
loop_
_entity_poly.entity_id
_entity_poly.type
_entity_poly.pdbx_seq_one_letter_code
_entity_poly.pdbx_strand_id
1 'polypeptide(L)'
;MAESQSLPEFARANGVAPQAIHQAIAAGRITSVWKVGSRWHVDPVAAAREWAANTDPSRIRNDGGGRGKRREPPSAEQLEARRLKAHYRAELLRLDVEERERSLVDAEDIASTWAAESKRVIDRFATVPAACVRSIEAVTGELPPEKREAIAALLQRELSQALEPLSGVSA
;
A
#
# COMPACT_ATOMS: atom_id res chain seq x y z
N MET A 1 -4.44 16.77 54.26
CA MET A 1 -4.27 16.89 52.79
C MET A 1 -4.83 15.62 52.20
N ALA A 2 -5.87 15.70 51.35
CA ALA A 2 -6.45 14.50 50.76
C ALA A 2 -5.46 13.95 49.70
N GLU A 3 -4.86 12.81 50.00
CA GLU A 3 -3.95 12.12 49.09
C GLU A 3 -4.78 11.59 47.91
N SER A 4 -4.42 11.95 46.68
CA SER A 4 -5.14 11.50 45.49
C SER A 4 -4.34 10.42 44.77
N GLN A 5 -4.93 9.25 44.52
CA GLN A 5 -4.30 8.17 43.76
C GLN A 5 -4.97 8.00 42.39
N SER A 6 -4.21 7.53 41.40
CA SER A 6 -4.78 7.14 40.10
C SER A 6 -5.42 5.75 40.20
N LEU A 7 -6.43 5.47 39.36
CA LEU A 7 -7.10 4.16 39.34
C LEU A 7 -6.14 2.96 39.19
N PRO A 8 -5.12 2.99 38.33
CA PRO A 8 -4.16 1.89 38.20
C PRO A 8 -3.33 1.66 39.48
N GLU A 9 -2.99 2.71 40.22
CA GLU A 9 -2.26 2.60 41.49
C GLU A 9 -3.16 2.01 42.58
N PHE A 10 -4.41 2.49 42.67
CA PHE A 10 -5.42 1.93 43.56
C PHE A 10 -5.74 0.46 43.24
N ALA A 11 -5.75 0.08 41.96
CA ALA A 11 -5.93 -1.29 41.51
C ALA A 11 -4.80 -2.23 41.98
N ARG A 12 -3.56 -1.78 41.84
CA ARG A 12 -2.39 -2.51 42.31
C ARG A 12 -2.39 -2.66 43.83
N ALA A 13 -2.74 -1.59 44.57
CA ALA A 13 -2.83 -1.63 46.03
C ALA A 13 -3.87 -2.63 46.54
N ASN A 14 -4.95 -2.86 45.77
CA ASN A 14 -6.02 -3.80 46.11
C ASN A 14 -5.89 -5.17 45.42
N GLY A 15 -4.82 -5.42 44.66
CA GLY A 15 -4.58 -6.70 44.00
C GLY A 15 -5.60 -7.09 42.93
N VAL A 16 -6.26 -6.10 42.30
CA VAL A 16 -7.31 -6.32 41.30
C VAL A 16 -6.95 -5.72 39.95
N ALA A 17 -7.50 -6.28 38.87
CA ALA A 17 -7.34 -5.72 37.53
C ALA A 17 -7.96 -4.31 37.46
N PRO A 18 -7.31 -3.32 36.81
CA PRO A 18 -7.85 -1.96 36.67
C PRO A 18 -9.27 -1.90 36.09
N GLN A 19 -9.58 -2.84 35.19
CA GLN A 19 -10.91 -2.95 34.60
C GLN A 19 -12.00 -3.28 35.63
N ALA A 20 -11.69 -4.02 36.69
CA ALA A 20 -12.64 -4.36 37.74
C ALA A 20 -13.04 -3.13 38.57
N ILE A 21 -12.11 -2.19 38.78
CA ILE A 21 -12.39 -0.91 39.44
C ILE A 21 -13.21 0.00 38.54
N HIS A 22 -12.89 0.07 37.23
CA HIS A 22 -13.74 0.79 36.27
C HIS A 22 -15.18 0.27 36.26
N GLN A 23 -15.37 -1.05 36.33
CA GLN A 23 -16.71 -1.66 36.44
C GLN A 23 -17.38 -1.35 37.78
N ALA A 24 -16.63 -1.28 38.89
CA ALA A 24 -17.19 -0.92 40.19
C ALA A 24 -17.62 0.54 40.26
N ILE A 25 -16.87 1.45 39.63
CA ILE A 25 -17.25 2.85 39.47
C ILE A 25 -18.50 2.96 38.60
N ALA A 26 -18.53 2.28 37.45
CA ALA A 26 -19.70 2.27 36.57
C ALA A 26 -20.96 1.68 37.24
N ALA A 27 -20.78 0.70 38.13
CA ALA A 27 -21.85 0.10 38.92
C ALA A 27 -22.23 0.92 40.18
N GLY A 28 -21.59 2.06 40.44
CA GLY A 28 -21.86 2.91 41.60
C GLY A 28 -21.38 2.36 42.95
N ARG A 29 -20.50 1.35 42.97
CA ARG A 29 -19.95 0.75 44.19
C ARG A 29 -18.82 1.58 44.81
N ILE A 30 -18.10 2.34 43.98
CA ILE A 30 -17.15 3.38 44.39
C ILE A 30 -17.67 4.70 43.81
N THR A 31 -17.89 5.67 44.67
CA THR A 31 -18.42 7.00 44.32
C THR A 31 -17.43 8.12 44.64
N SER A 32 -16.40 7.84 45.45
CA SER A 32 -15.30 8.77 45.79
C SER A 32 -14.28 8.97 44.65
N VAL A 33 -14.75 9.19 43.42
CA VAL A 33 -13.93 9.37 42.21
C VAL A 33 -14.19 10.70 41.52
N TRP A 34 -13.15 11.29 40.96
CA TRP A 34 -13.25 12.48 40.13
C TRP A 34 -12.27 12.41 38.96
N LYS A 35 -12.45 13.30 37.99
CA LYS A 35 -11.61 13.34 36.79
C LYS A 35 -10.66 14.53 36.87
N VAL A 36 -9.36 14.28 36.69
CA VAL A 36 -8.34 15.32 36.52
C VAL A 36 -7.82 15.20 35.08
N GLY A 37 -8.23 16.14 34.23
CA GLY A 37 -7.97 16.09 32.78
C GLY A 37 -8.62 14.86 32.13
N SER A 38 -7.81 13.95 31.58
CA SER A 38 -8.29 12.70 30.94
C SER A 38 -8.30 11.50 31.90
N ARG A 39 -7.71 11.62 33.09
CA ARG A 39 -7.51 10.49 34.02
C ARG A 39 -8.48 10.56 35.19
N TRP A 40 -8.94 9.39 35.62
CA TRP A 40 -9.72 9.24 36.85
C TRP A 40 -8.79 9.17 38.06
N HIS A 41 -9.17 9.85 39.12
CA HIS A 41 -8.51 9.88 40.41
C HIS A 41 -9.49 9.50 41.51
N VAL A 42 -8.95 8.97 42.60
CA VAL A 42 -9.71 8.42 43.72
C VAL A 42 -9.06 8.84 45.04
N ASP A 43 -9.89 9.09 46.06
CA ASP A 43 -9.42 9.17 47.45
C ASP A 43 -9.21 7.73 47.93
N PRO A 44 -7.96 7.30 48.18
CA PRO A 44 -7.64 5.91 48.47
C PRO A 44 -8.27 5.42 49.79
N VAL A 45 -8.49 6.31 50.77
CA VAL A 45 -9.06 5.93 52.07
C VAL A 45 -10.57 5.76 51.95
N ALA A 46 -11.24 6.73 51.33
CA ALA A 46 -12.69 6.68 51.13
C ALA A 46 -13.09 5.54 50.19
N ALA A 47 -12.37 5.37 49.07
CA ALA A 47 -12.69 4.33 48.11
C ALA A 47 -12.33 2.92 48.57
N ALA A 48 -11.30 2.73 49.41
CA ALA A 48 -11.04 1.44 50.04
C ALA A 48 -12.20 1.03 50.97
N ARG A 49 -12.74 1.99 51.72
CA ARG A 49 -13.92 1.77 52.58
C ARG A 49 -15.17 1.42 51.76
N GLU A 50 -15.44 2.18 50.70
CA GLU A 50 -16.56 1.92 49.78
C GLU A 50 -16.40 0.57 49.08
N TRP A 51 -15.18 0.25 48.63
CA TRP A 51 -14.87 -1.02 47.99
C TRP A 51 -15.10 -2.19 48.93
N ALA A 52 -14.58 -2.14 50.16
CA ALA A 52 -14.78 -3.20 51.15
C ALA A 52 -16.24 -3.34 51.59
N ALA A 53 -16.99 -2.25 51.68
CA ALA A 53 -18.39 -2.27 52.08
C ALA A 53 -19.32 -2.81 50.98
N ASN A 54 -19.02 -2.50 49.71
CA ASN A 54 -19.93 -2.74 48.59
C ASN A 54 -19.45 -3.81 47.62
N THR A 55 -18.27 -4.42 47.84
CA THR A 55 -17.71 -5.45 46.96
C THR A 55 -17.55 -6.77 47.70
N ASP A 56 -18.27 -7.78 47.22
CA ASP A 56 -18.16 -9.16 47.70
C ASP A 56 -16.83 -9.79 47.22
N PRO A 57 -15.89 -10.12 48.14
CA PRO A 57 -14.60 -10.70 47.79
C PRO A 57 -14.72 -12.07 47.10
N SER A 58 -15.81 -12.80 47.32
CA SER A 58 -16.02 -14.13 46.75
C SER A 58 -16.36 -14.11 45.25
N ARG A 59 -16.75 -12.94 44.73
CA ARG A 59 -17.13 -12.74 43.32
C ARG A 59 -16.01 -12.15 42.47
N ILE A 60 -14.86 -11.83 43.08
CA ILE A 60 -13.67 -11.38 42.36
C ILE A 60 -13.14 -12.57 41.55
N ARG A 61 -13.40 -12.55 40.25
CA ARG A 61 -12.84 -13.55 39.33
C ARG A 61 -11.34 -13.27 39.18
N ASN A 62 -10.50 -14.09 39.79
CA ASN A 62 -9.09 -14.15 39.44
C ASN A 62 -8.97 -14.49 37.94
N ASP A 63 -8.34 -13.58 37.22
CA ASP A 63 -8.17 -13.44 35.78
C ASP A 63 -7.26 -14.52 35.15
N GLY A 64 -6.98 -15.62 35.84
CA GLY A 64 -6.35 -16.81 35.27
C GLY A 64 -7.25 -17.64 34.35
N GLY A 65 -8.54 -17.28 34.24
CA GLY A 65 -9.57 -18.06 33.55
C GLY A 65 -10.01 -17.48 32.22
N GLY A 66 -9.09 -16.94 31.41
CA GLY A 66 -9.38 -16.67 30.01
C GLY A 66 -9.70 -17.99 29.31
N ARG A 67 -10.99 -18.35 29.20
CA ARG A 67 -11.45 -19.47 28.37
C ARG A 67 -11.11 -19.15 26.93
N GLY A 68 -9.89 -19.45 26.50
CA GLY A 68 -9.57 -19.62 25.10
C GLY A 68 -10.55 -20.66 24.59
N LYS A 69 -11.51 -20.24 23.75
CA LYS A 69 -12.30 -21.19 22.96
C LYS A 69 -11.29 -22.18 22.38
N ARG A 70 -11.40 -23.46 22.76
CA ARG A 70 -10.59 -24.54 22.19
C ARG A 70 -10.76 -24.42 20.68
N ARG A 71 -9.78 -23.84 20.00
CA ARG A 71 -9.79 -23.78 18.55
C ARG A 71 -9.51 -25.21 18.13
N GLU A 72 -10.52 -25.85 17.58
CA GLU A 72 -10.33 -27.17 16.98
C GLU A 72 -9.18 -27.09 15.98
N PRO A 73 -8.30 -28.11 15.94
CA PRO A 73 -7.25 -28.15 14.96
C PRO A 73 -7.88 -28.07 13.56
N PRO A 74 -7.27 -27.32 12.63
CA PRO A 74 -7.81 -27.19 11.29
C PRO A 74 -7.92 -28.56 10.63
N SER A 75 -9.01 -28.78 9.88
CA SER A 75 -9.18 -30.01 9.10
C SER A 75 -8.09 -30.14 8.03
N ALA A 76 -7.90 -31.35 7.50
CA ALA A 76 -6.95 -31.61 6.41
C ALA A 76 -7.21 -30.68 5.20
N GLU A 77 -8.48 -30.50 4.82
CA GLU A 77 -8.90 -29.59 3.76
C GLU A 77 -8.52 -28.12 4.05
N GLN A 78 -8.69 -27.67 5.30
CA GLN A 78 -8.28 -26.31 5.70
C GLN A 78 -6.76 -26.14 5.67
N LEU A 79 -5.99 -27.21 5.98
CA LEU A 79 -4.55 -27.20 5.89
C LEU A 79 -4.07 -27.15 4.43
N GLU A 80 -4.70 -27.91 3.54
CA GLU A 80 -4.43 -27.88 2.10
C GLU A 80 -4.73 -26.51 1.49
N ALA A 81 -5.89 -25.93 1.81
CA ALA A 81 -6.24 -24.59 1.35
C ALA A 81 -5.23 -23.53 1.82
N ARG A 82 -4.75 -23.64 3.07
CA ARG A 82 -3.68 -22.76 3.60
C ARG A 82 -2.37 -22.97 2.85
N ARG A 83 -1.99 -24.22 2.55
CA ARG A 83 -0.77 -24.55 1.80
C ARG A 83 -0.82 -23.98 0.39
N LEU A 84 -1.94 -24.16 -0.31
CA LEU A 84 -2.12 -23.67 -1.67
C LEU A 84 -2.09 -22.13 -1.72
N LYS A 85 -2.77 -21.47 -0.79
CA LYS A 85 -2.72 -20.00 -0.67
C LYS A 85 -1.30 -19.50 -0.35
N ALA A 86 -0.58 -20.20 0.51
CA ALA A 86 0.81 -19.86 0.83
C ALA A 86 1.73 -20.01 -0.40
N HIS A 87 1.54 -21.08 -1.19
CA HIS A 87 2.28 -21.32 -2.43
C HIS A 87 2.06 -20.18 -3.44
N TYR A 88 0.80 -19.88 -3.81
CA TYR A 88 0.54 -18.81 -4.77
C TYR A 88 1.02 -17.44 -4.29
N ARG A 89 0.95 -17.17 -2.97
CA ARG A 89 1.50 -15.95 -2.41
C ARG A 89 3.02 -15.88 -2.52
N ALA A 90 3.71 -17.01 -2.34
CA ALA A 90 5.16 -17.08 -2.51
C ALA A 90 5.57 -16.85 -3.98
N GLU A 91 4.85 -17.45 -4.93
CA GLU A 91 5.08 -17.24 -6.36
C GLU A 91 4.83 -15.79 -6.78
N LEU A 92 3.74 -15.16 -6.31
CA LEU A 92 3.50 -13.74 -6.57
C LEU A 92 4.62 -12.86 -6.00
N LEU A 93 5.05 -13.13 -4.76
CA LEU A 93 6.15 -12.38 -4.15
C LEU A 93 7.47 -12.56 -4.91
N ARG A 94 7.71 -13.75 -5.45
CA ARG A 94 8.88 -14.03 -6.28
C ARG A 94 8.83 -13.21 -7.57
N LEU A 95 7.70 -13.22 -8.28
CA LEU A 95 7.51 -12.42 -9.50
C LEU A 95 7.69 -10.92 -9.22
N ASP A 96 7.11 -10.41 -8.12
CA ASP A 96 7.29 -9.01 -7.68
C ASP A 96 8.77 -8.65 -7.43
N VAL A 97 9.54 -9.58 -6.87
CA VAL A 97 10.98 -9.38 -6.65
C VAL A 97 11.73 -9.39 -7.97
N GLU A 98 11.45 -10.35 -8.84
CA GLU A 98 12.08 -10.47 -10.18
C GLU A 98 11.76 -9.25 -11.07
N GLU A 99 10.55 -8.70 -11.00
CA GLU A 99 10.15 -7.46 -11.67
C GLU A 99 10.91 -6.24 -11.12
N ARG A 100 11.00 -6.10 -9.79
CA ARG A 100 11.77 -5.01 -9.14
C ARG A 100 13.25 -5.08 -9.44
N GLU A 101 13.80 -6.29 -9.57
CA GLU A 101 15.18 -6.54 -9.98
C GLU A 101 15.40 -6.30 -11.48
N ARG A 102 14.36 -5.90 -12.22
CA ARG A 102 14.34 -5.69 -13.68
C ARG A 102 14.71 -6.93 -14.48
N SER A 103 14.55 -8.12 -13.90
CA SER A 103 14.76 -9.38 -14.60
C SER A 103 13.54 -9.77 -15.43
N LEU A 104 12.37 -9.25 -15.11
CA LEU A 104 11.12 -9.40 -15.86
C LEU A 104 10.52 -8.02 -16.13
N VAL A 105 10.03 -7.80 -17.34
CA VAL A 105 9.29 -6.60 -17.74
C VAL A 105 8.02 -7.06 -18.44
N ASP A 106 6.93 -6.32 -18.24
CA ASP A 106 5.66 -6.60 -18.91
C ASP A 106 5.81 -6.47 -20.43
N ALA A 107 5.36 -7.50 -21.15
CA ALA A 107 5.49 -7.55 -22.60
C ALA A 107 4.61 -6.50 -23.31
N GLU A 108 3.44 -6.19 -22.75
CA GLU A 108 2.52 -5.16 -23.26
C GLU A 108 3.11 -3.75 -23.04
N ASP A 109 3.76 -3.52 -21.90
CA ASP A 109 4.47 -2.27 -21.64
C ASP A 109 5.65 -2.05 -22.59
N ILE A 110 6.44 -3.10 -22.85
CA ILE A 110 7.53 -3.02 -23.85
C ILE A 110 6.98 -2.78 -25.25
N ALA A 111 5.93 -3.50 -25.66
CA ALA A 111 5.34 -3.35 -26.98
C ALA A 111 4.76 -1.95 -27.20
N SER A 112 4.06 -1.40 -26.20
CA SER A 112 3.49 -0.05 -26.25
C SER A 112 4.57 1.03 -26.25
N THR A 113 5.62 0.87 -25.44
CA THR A 113 6.77 1.77 -25.42
C THR A 113 7.50 1.75 -26.77
N TRP A 114 7.74 0.57 -27.33
CA TRP A 114 8.39 0.43 -28.63
C TRP A 114 7.56 1.03 -29.76
N ALA A 115 6.24 0.80 -29.77
CA ALA A 115 5.33 1.39 -30.75
C ALA A 115 5.36 2.93 -30.69
N ALA A 116 5.36 3.50 -29.47
CA ALA A 116 5.44 4.94 -29.28
C ALA A 116 6.77 5.53 -29.77
N GLU A 117 7.91 4.89 -29.46
CA GLU A 117 9.22 5.35 -29.92
C GLU A 117 9.38 5.20 -31.44
N SER A 118 8.98 4.06 -32.01
CA SER A 118 8.98 3.83 -33.46
C SER A 118 8.16 4.88 -34.20
N LYS A 119 6.99 5.23 -33.69
CA LYS A 119 6.17 6.31 -34.26
C LYS A 119 6.88 7.66 -34.21
N ARG A 120 7.51 8.02 -33.08
CA ARG A 120 8.28 9.28 -32.98
C ARG A 120 9.42 9.33 -33.99
N VAL A 121 10.11 8.22 -34.20
CA VAL A 121 11.16 8.12 -35.22
C VAL A 121 10.56 8.35 -36.60
N ILE A 122 9.50 7.62 -36.98
CA ILE A 122 8.83 7.76 -38.28
C ILE A 122 8.37 9.21 -38.52
N ASP A 123 7.69 9.81 -37.53
CA ASP A 123 7.19 11.19 -37.61
C ASP A 123 8.34 12.20 -37.79
N ARG A 124 9.48 11.97 -37.13
CA ARG A 124 10.69 12.80 -37.29
C ARG A 124 11.24 12.69 -38.71
N PHE A 125 11.37 11.47 -39.24
CA PHE A 125 11.92 11.23 -40.57
C PHE A 125 11.00 11.72 -41.69
N ALA A 126 9.68 11.74 -41.50
CA ALA A 126 8.74 12.31 -42.47
C ALA A 126 9.00 13.80 -42.77
N THR A 127 9.66 14.52 -41.86
CA THR A 127 10.02 15.94 -42.08
C THR A 127 11.33 16.13 -42.87
N VAL A 128 12.14 15.08 -42.98
CA VAL A 128 13.50 15.14 -43.56
C VAL A 128 13.48 15.46 -45.06
N PRO A 129 12.62 14.87 -45.92
CA PRO A 129 12.62 15.18 -47.34
C PRO A 129 12.47 16.66 -47.65
N ALA A 130 11.50 17.32 -47.00
CA ALA A 130 11.28 18.75 -47.17
C ALA A 130 12.45 19.59 -46.62
N ALA A 131 13.10 19.14 -45.53
CA ALA A 131 14.29 19.80 -45.01
C ALA A 131 15.50 19.66 -45.95
N CYS A 132 15.74 18.48 -46.52
CA CYS A 132 16.80 18.24 -47.48
C CYS A 132 16.65 19.10 -48.72
N VAL A 133 15.43 19.22 -49.26
CA VAL A 133 15.12 20.12 -50.38
C VAL A 133 15.52 21.56 -50.05
N ARG A 134 15.12 22.10 -48.89
CA ARG A 134 15.50 23.46 -48.48
C ARG A 134 17.01 23.63 -48.35
N SER A 135 17.70 22.62 -47.81
CA SER A 135 19.16 22.63 -47.69
C SER A 135 19.87 22.60 -49.05
N ILE A 136 19.32 21.85 -50.02
CA ILE A 136 19.84 21.83 -51.40
C ILE A 136 19.66 23.21 -52.04
N GLU A 137 18.47 23.80 -51.94
CA GLU A 137 18.18 25.14 -52.50
C GLU A 137 19.10 26.23 -51.93
N ALA A 138 19.46 26.12 -50.64
CA ALA A 138 20.40 27.03 -50.02
C ALA A 138 21.81 26.98 -50.64
N VAL A 139 22.20 25.84 -51.23
CA VAL A 139 23.52 25.63 -51.85
C VAL A 139 23.49 25.84 -53.36
N THR A 140 22.43 25.38 -54.04
CA THR A 140 22.33 25.36 -55.51
C THR A 140 21.53 26.52 -56.10
N GLY A 141 20.86 27.32 -55.27
CA GLY A 141 19.85 28.29 -55.70
C GLY A 141 18.47 27.65 -55.86
N GLU A 142 17.50 28.49 -56.22
CA GLU A 142 16.08 28.11 -56.27
C GLU A 142 15.82 27.01 -57.31
N LEU A 143 15.19 25.92 -56.88
CA LEU A 143 14.83 24.80 -57.74
C LEU A 143 13.45 25.02 -58.37
N PRO A 144 13.25 24.62 -59.64
CA PRO A 144 11.91 24.56 -60.22
C PRO A 144 10.96 23.69 -59.38
N PRO A 145 9.68 24.05 -59.26
CA PRO A 145 8.72 23.37 -58.39
C PRO A 145 8.60 21.87 -58.72
N GLU A 146 8.64 21.51 -60.00
CA GLU A 146 8.58 20.11 -60.45
C GLU A 146 9.76 19.28 -59.91
N LYS A 147 10.97 19.84 -59.92
CA LYS A 147 12.17 19.16 -59.40
C LYS A 147 12.15 19.07 -57.88
N ARG A 148 11.62 20.11 -57.21
CA ARG A 148 11.43 20.15 -55.76
C ARG A 148 10.57 18.98 -55.28
N GLU A 149 9.40 18.81 -55.90
CA GLU A 149 8.47 17.73 -55.59
C GLU A 149 9.06 16.36 -55.93
N ALA A 150 9.72 16.22 -57.08
CA ALA A 150 10.35 14.96 -57.48
C ALA A 150 11.43 14.50 -56.50
N ILE A 151 12.30 15.41 -56.05
CA ILE A 151 13.35 15.10 -55.06
C ILE A 151 12.72 14.71 -53.72
N ALA A 152 11.73 15.47 -53.24
CA ALA A 152 11.04 15.16 -51.99
C ALA A 152 10.34 13.78 -52.05
N ALA A 153 9.67 13.47 -53.16
CA ALA A 153 8.98 12.19 -53.34
C ALA A 153 9.95 11.00 -53.40
N LEU A 154 11.10 11.14 -54.08
CA LEU A 154 12.14 10.11 -54.08
C LEU A 154 12.70 9.88 -52.68
N LEU A 155 13.08 10.95 -51.97
CA LEU A 155 13.57 10.84 -50.60
C LEU A 155 12.53 10.23 -49.66
N GLN A 156 11.26 10.61 -49.80
CA GLN A 156 10.17 10.04 -49.01
C GLN A 156 10.04 8.53 -49.26
N ARG A 157 10.13 8.08 -50.52
CA ARG A 157 10.06 6.65 -50.86
C ARG A 157 11.20 5.86 -50.23
N GLU A 158 12.44 6.32 -50.38
CA GLU A 158 13.61 5.64 -49.85
C GLU A 158 13.60 5.60 -48.31
N LEU A 159 13.19 6.70 -47.66
CA LEU A 159 13.04 6.73 -46.20
C LEU A 159 11.92 5.79 -45.73
N SER A 160 10.77 5.77 -46.42
CA SER A 160 9.69 4.84 -46.09
C SER A 160 10.14 3.38 -46.21
N GLN A 161 10.90 3.02 -47.26
CA GLN A 161 11.47 1.68 -47.40
C GLN A 161 12.48 1.35 -46.30
N ALA A 162 13.36 2.29 -45.95
CA ALA A 162 14.34 2.10 -44.89
C ALA A 162 13.70 1.93 -43.49
N LEU A 163 12.54 2.55 -43.26
CA LEU A 163 11.83 2.54 -41.99
C LEU A 163 10.76 1.44 -41.88
N GLU A 164 10.49 0.69 -42.95
CA GLU A 164 9.52 -0.42 -42.97
C GLU A 164 9.72 -1.42 -41.83
N PRO A 165 10.96 -1.86 -41.49
CA PRO A 165 11.18 -2.78 -40.36
C PRO A 165 10.74 -2.23 -39.00
N LEU A 166 10.77 -0.90 -38.80
CA LEU A 166 10.33 -0.28 -37.54
C LEU A 166 8.81 -0.26 -37.41
N SER A 167 8.08 -0.33 -38.52
CA SER A 167 6.63 -0.38 -38.54
C SER A 167 6.07 -1.80 -38.30
N GLY A 168 6.85 -2.83 -38.58
CA GLY A 168 6.44 -4.25 -38.50
C GLY A 168 6.63 -4.93 -37.14
N VAL A 169 7.26 -4.28 -36.16
CA VAL A 169 7.55 -4.87 -34.83
C VAL A 169 6.40 -4.66 -33.82
N SER A 170 5.22 -4.24 -34.29
CA SER A 170 4.00 -4.09 -33.46
C SER A 170 3.02 -5.26 -33.57
N ALA A 171 3.50 -6.50 -33.81
CA ALA A 171 2.66 -7.71 -33.81
C ALA A 171 3.11 -8.69 -32.72
#